data_AF-A0A0M2LWY9-F1
#
_entry.id   AF-A0A0M2LWY9-F1
#
_cell.length_a   1.000
_cell.length_b   1.000
_cell.length_c   1.000
_cell.angle_alpha   90.00
_cell.angle_beta   90.00
_cell.angle_gamma   90.00
#
_symmetry.space_group_name_H-M   'P 1'
#
loop_
_entity.id
_entity.type
_entity.pdbx_description
1 polymer ?
#
loop_
_entity_poly.entity_id
_entity_poly.type
_entity_poly.pdbx_seq_one_letter_code
_entity_poly.pdbx_strand_id
1 'polypeptide(L)'
;MTPSTPETSTEGADGIDSGAGPRAVHRALELLTLIVDSGPQPLSDLARSSGLPTSTTLRSLRALEHWGYIARTDDGGYVAGHRFARSRFDAEPSSAEHLFERSADVLQRLTELSGESSYLAVRGPGRTCIYLREVQSDQPIRHVGFSGWAGRTAPMDGSAVGAVFDGRTPSSGFLVLEALSAPDATVVAAPVFDPAGDIVASISIVGPSFRMGSEHVAELGPLVANASIDLTAALR
;
A
#
# COMPACT_ATOMS: atom_id res chain seq x y z
N MET A 1 -55.30 5.84 -7.07
CA MET A 1 -54.24 5.94 -8.10
C MET A 1 -53.05 6.63 -7.44
N THR A 2 -51.94 5.90 -7.40
CA THR A 2 -50.59 6.15 -6.86
C THR A 2 -49.96 7.50 -7.28
N PRO A 3 -48.79 7.93 -6.72
CA PRO A 3 -47.97 7.36 -5.62
C PRO A 3 -47.42 8.40 -4.60
N SER A 4 -46.77 7.93 -3.53
CA SER A 4 -45.61 8.60 -2.91
C SER A 4 -44.82 7.56 -2.12
N THR A 5 -43.78 7.02 -2.76
CA THR A 5 -42.74 6.22 -2.11
C THR A 5 -41.61 7.17 -1.75
N PRO A 6 -41.10 7.19 -0.50
CA PRO A 6 -39.91 7.97 -0.20
C PRO A 6 -38.70 7.25 -0.79
N GLU A 7 -37.95 7.96 -1.61
CA GLU A 7 -36.64 7.56 -2.11
C GLU A 7 -35.68 7.45 -0.93
N THR A 8 -35.28 6.23 -0.58
CA THR A 8 -34.13 6.00 0.29
C THR A 8 -32.87 6.24 -0.53
N SER A 9 -32.27 7.40 -0.33
CA SER A 9 -30.94 7.76 -0.81
C SER A 9 -29.91 6.81 -0.17
N THR A 10 -29.40 5.88 -0.96
CA THR A 10 -28.21 5.10 -0.65
C THR A 10 -27.01 6.03 -0.78
N GLU A 11 -26.62 6.69 0.33
CA GLU A 11 -25.36 7.43 0.41
C GLU A 11 -24.20 6.41 0.40
N GLY A 12 -23.59 6.29 -0.77
CA GLY A 12 -22.43 5.46 -1.04
C GLY A 12 -21.15 5.99 -0.40
N ALA A 13 -20.22 5.06 -0.23
CA ALA A 13 -18.87 5.24 0.29
C ALA A 13 -17.99 6.13 -0.61
N ASP A 14 -18.21 7.45 -0.59
CA ASP A 14 -17.52 8.42 -1.47
C ASP A 14 -16.35 9.15 -0.77
N GLY A 15 -15.71 8.50 0.19
CA GLY A 15 -14.80 9.15 1.14
C GLY A 15 -13.32 9.29 0.76
N ILE A 16 -12.86 8.82 -0.41
CA ILE A 16 -11.39 8.77 -0.69
C ILE A 16 -10.99 9.42 -2.04
N ASP A 17 -11.89 9.58 -3.01
CA ASP A 17 -11.48 9.88 -4.39
C ASP A 17 -11.71 11.34 -4.85
N SER A 18 -12.32 12.18 -4.01
CA SER A 18 -12.69 13.55 -4.40
C SER A 18 -11.52 14.55 -4.42
N GLY A 19 -10.29 14.13 -4.08
CA GLY A 19 -9.10 14.98 -4.02
C GLY A 19 -7.98 14.71 -5.04
N ALA A 20 -8.08 13.67 -5.88
CA ALA A 20 -6.92 13.11 -6.62
C ALA A 20 -6.57 13.77 -7.98
N GLY A 21 -7.11 14.96 -8.30
CA GLY A 21 -6.82 15.69 -9.54
C GLY A 21 -7.65 15.24 -10.75
N PRO A 22 -7.29 15.68 -11.99
CA PRO A 22 -8.11 15.42 -13.17
C PRO A 22 -8.30 13.92 -13.45
N ARG A 23 -9.55 13.48 -13.64
CA ARG A 23 -9.93 12.07 -13.91
C ARG A 23 -9.11 11.38 -15.00
N ALA A 24 -8.64 12.13 -16.00
CA ALA A 24 -7.80 11.59 -17.07
C ALA A 24 -6.43 11.12 -16.56
N VAL A 25 -5.84 11.84 -15.59
CA VAL A 25 -4.56 11.49 -14.97
C VAL A 25 -4.73 10.24 -14.11
N HIS A 26 -5.78 10.20 -13.28
CA HIS A 26 -6.07 9.04 -12.44
C HIS A 26 -6.16 7.74 -13.25
N ARG A 27 -6.95 7.76 -14.34
CA ARG A 27 -7.10 6.60 -15.25
C ARG A 27 -5.80 6.16 -15.91
N ALA A 28 -4.93 7.11 -16.28
CA ALA A 28 -3.65 6.78 -16.87
C ALA A 28 -2.72 6.13 -15.83
N LEU A 29 -2.69 6.66 -14.60
CA LEU A 29 -1.89 6.09 -13.52
C LEU A 29 -2.41 4.71 -13.09
N GLU A 30 -3.73 4.52 -13.00
CA GLU A 30 -4.36 3.22 -12.70
C GLU A 30 -3.94 2.14 -13.72
N LEU A 31 -4.02 2.44 -15.02
CA LEU A 31 -3.61 1.51 -16.07
C LEU A 31 -2.11 1.21 -16.03
N LEU A 32 -1.29 2.22 -15.70
CA LEU A 32 0.15 2.04 -15.55
C LEU A 32 0.48 1.08 -14.40
N THR A 33 -0.17 1.24 -13.25
CA THR A 33 -0.02 0.36 -12.09
C THR A 33 -0.36 -1.09 -12.44
N LEU A 34 -1.51 -1.32 -13.09
CA LEU A 34 -1.93 -2.66 -13.52
C LEU A 34 -0.89 -3.37 -14.41
N ILE A 35 -0.28 -2.63 -15.34
CA ILE A 35 0.74 -3.16 -16.25
C ILE A 35 2.05 -3.47 -15.52
N VAL A 36 2.45 -2.63 -14.57
CA VAL A 36 3.68 -2.83 -13.79
C VAL A 36 3.55 -4.05 -12.87
N ASP A 37 2.39 -4.25 -12.23
CA ASP A 37 2.20 -5.31 -11.25
C ASP A 37 1.94 -6.69 -11.88
N SER A 38 1.26 -6.74 -13.03
CA SER A 38 0.75 -7.99 -13.62
C SER A 38 1.52 -8.48 -14.84
N GLY A 39 2.53 -7.74 -15.32
CA GLY A 39 3.26 -8.07 -16.54
C GLY A 39 2.45 -7.86 -17.82
N PRO A 40 2.72 -8.59 -18.92
CA PRO A 40 2.05 -8.37 -20.21
C PRO A 40 0.53 -8.53 -20.12
N GLN A 41 -0.23 -7.49 -20.45
CA GLN A 41 -1.69 -7.49 -20.41
C GLN A 41 -2.31 -6.97 -21.72
N PRO A 42 -3.28 -7.67 -22.35
CA PRO A 42 -3.95 -7.19 -23.54
C PRO A 42 -4.92 -6.04 -23.20
N LEU A 43 -5.25 -5.23 -24.20
CA LEU A 43 -6.18 -4.08 -24.07
C LEU A 43 -7.52 -4.46 -23.42
N SER A 44 -8.08 -5.62 -23.79
CA SER A 44 -9.37 -6.10 -23.30
C SER A 44 -9.36 -6.35 -21.80
N ASP A 45 -8.24 -6.84 -21.27
CA ASP A 45 -8.11 -7.19 -19.85
C ASP A 45 -7.88 -5.93 -19.04
N LEU A 46 -7.04 -5.02 -19.54
CA LEU A 46 -6.85 -3.70 -18.94
C LEU A 46 -8.15 -2.89 -18.88
N ALA A 47 -8.96 -2.89 -19.95
CA ALA A 47 -10.26 -2.21 -19.96
C ALA A 47 -11.24 -2.80 -18.95
N ARG A 48 -11.26 -4.14 -18.84
CA ARG A 48 -12.10 -4.87 -17.89
C ARG A 48 -11.69 -4.60 -16.44
N SER A 49 -10.40 -4.72 -16.13
CA SER A 49 -9.84 -4.57 -14.78
C SER A 49 -9.94 -3.13 -14.27
N SER A 50 -9.80 -2.13 -15.15
CA SER A 50 -9.99 -0.71 -14.79
C SER A 50 -11.45 -0.24 -14.84
N GLY A 51 -12.39 -1.07 -15.33
CA GLY A 51 -13.78 -0.65 -15.55
C GLY A 51 -13.96 0.47 -16.59
N LEU A 52 -12.94 0.75 -17.40
CA LEU A 52 -12.96 1.84 -18.38
C LEU A 52 -13.46 1.37 -19.75
N PRO A 53 -14.16 2.23 -20.52
CA PRO A 53 -14.48 1.93 -21.91
C PRO A 53 -13.20 1.71 -22.73
N THR A 54 -13.19 0.69 -23.60
CA THR A 54 -12.03 0.31 -24.42
C THR A 54 -11.39 1.48 -25.17
N SER A 55 -12.20 2.41 -25.70
CA SER A 55 -11.71 3.61 -26.39
C SER A 55 -10.95 4.58 -25.46
N THR A 56 -11.37 4.68 -24.20
CA THR A 56 -10.71 5.49 -23.18
C THR A 56 -9.42 4.82 -22.73
N THR A 57 -9.46 3.51 -22.46
CA THR A 57 -8.28 2.71 -22.12
C THR A 57 -7.21 2.84 -23.19
N LEU A 58 -7.57 2.61 -24.46
CA LEU A 58 -6.64 2.71 -25.59
C LEU A 58 -6.00 4.11 -25.69
N ARG A 59 -6.76 5.18 -25.46
CA ARG A 59 -6.23 6.55 -25.50
C ARG A 59 -5.19 6.79 -24.39
N SER A 60 -5.47 6.32 -23.18
CA SER A 60 -4.51 6.42 -22.07
C SER A 60 -3.27 5.57 -22.32
N LEU A 61 -3.41 4.34 -22.81
CA LEU A 61 -2.29 3.47 -23.14
C LEU A 61 -1.40 4.07 -24.22
N ARG A 62 -1.98 4.65 -25.29
CA ARG A 62 -1.20 5.37 -26.32
C ARG A 62 -0.40 6.53 -25.75
N ALA A 63 -0.97 7.28 -24.79
CA ALA A 63 -0.24 8.36 -24.13
C ALA A 63 0.92 7.81 -23.30
N LEU A 64 0.69 6.78 -22.47
CA LEU A 64 1.74 6.15 -21.67
C LEU A 64 2.84 5.53 -22.53
N GLU A 65 2.48 4.91 -23.65
CA GLU A 65 3.41 4.32 -24.62
C GLU A 65 4.24 5.40 -25.31
N HIS A 66 3.60 6.49 -25.74
CA HIS A 66 4.27 7.64 -26.36
C HIS A 66 5.34 8.26 -25.44
N TRP A 67 5.05 8.36 -24.14
CA TRP A 67 6.01 8.86 -23.15
C TRP A 67 7.03 7.80 -22.67
N GLY A 68 6.91 6.56 -23.15
CA GLY A 68 7.83 5.47 -22.86
C GLY A 68 7.64 4.81 -21.50
N TYR A 69 6.52 5.06 -20.82
CA TYR A 69 6.17 4.41 -19.56
C TYR A 69 5.68 2.99 -19.76
N ILE A 70 5.06 2.69 -20.90
CA ILE A 70 4.70 1.32 -21.29
C ILE A 70 5.23 1.01 -22.68
N ALA A 71 5.26 -0.26 -23.05
CA ALA A 71 5.55 -0.71 -24.40
C ALA A 71 4.54 -1.79 -24.79
N ARG A 72 4.18 -1.84 -26.08
CA ARG A 72 3.36 -2.93 -26.61
C ARG A 72 4.24 -4.09 -27.07
N THR A 73 3.89 -5.31 -26.65
CA THR A 73 4.53 -6.55 -27.09
C THR A 73 4.03 -6.97 -28.46
N ASP A 74 4.79 -7.84 -29.14
CA ASP A 74 4.41 -8.37 -30.46
C ASP A 74 3.07 -9.13 -30.43
N ASP A 75 2.78 -9.79 -29.30
CA ASP A 75 1.51 -10.49 -29.04
C ASP A 75 0.35 -9.52 -28.70
N GLY A 76 0.59 -8.21 -28.76
CA GLY A 76 -0.42 -7.18 -28.57
C GLY A 76 -0.75 -6.82 -27.12
N GLY A 77 -0.02 -7.39 -26.16
CA GLY A 77 -0.06 -7.01 -24.75
C GLY A 77 0.72 -5.73 -24.45
N TYR A 78 0.52 -5.14 -23.28
CA TYR A 78 1.27 -3.99 -22.80
C TYR A 78 2.11 -4.37 -21.58
N VAL A 79 3.36 -3.91 -21.56
CA VAL A 79 4.35 -4.14 -20.49
C VAL A 79 4.96 -2.82 -20.03
N ALA A 80 5.64 -2.84 -18.89
CA ALA A 80 6.43 -1.69 -18.41
C ALA A 80 7.47 -1.26 -19.46
N GLY A 81 7.53 0.04 -19.74
CA GLY A 81 8.42 0.63 -20.74
C GLY A 81 9.81 0.94 -20.20
N HIS A 82 10.70 1.39 -21.09
CA HIS A 82 12.12 1.63 -20.80
C HIS A 82 12.38 2.67 -19.69
N ARG A 83 11.39 3.51 -19.33
CA ARG A 83 11.51 4.43 -18.19
C ARG A 83 11.63 3.71 -16.85
N PHE A 84 11.09 2.50 -16.73
CA PHE A 84 11.28 1.64 -15.56
C PHE A 84 12.59 0.85 -15.61
N ALA A 85 13.16 0.63 -16.81
CA ALA A 85 14.43 -0.06 -16.97
C ALA A 85 15.64 0.78 -16.51
N ARG A 86 15.56 2.11 -16.62
CA ARG A 86 16.65 3.03 -16.26
C ARG A 86 17.09 2.99 -14.80
N SER A 87 16.28 2.48 -13.87
CA SER A 87 16.71 2.30 -12.48
C SER A 87 17.42 0.96 -12.24
N ARG A 88 17.25 -0.03 -13.12
CA ARG A 88 17.80 -1.40 -12.97
C ARG A 88 19.14 -1.64 -13.64
N PHE A 89 19.49 -0.83 -14.65
CA PHE A 89 20.72 -1.03 -15.42
C PHE A 89 21.96 -0.35 -14.82
N ASP A 90 21.80 0.59 -13.88
CA ASP A 90 22.92 1.40 -13.34
C ASP A 90 23.05 1.36 -11.80
N ALA A 91 22.38 0.45 -11.09
CA ALA A 91 22.38 0.44 -9.62
C ALA A 91 22.49 -0.97 -9.02
N GLU A 92 23.31 -1.10 -7.98
CA GLU A 92 23.09 -2.10 -6.93
C GLU A 92 21.62 -2.03 -6.49
N PRO A 93 20.95 -3.16 -6.20
CA PRO A 93 19.56 -3.14 -5.79
C PRO A 93 19.41 -2.15 -4.63
N SER A 94 18.51 -1.19 -4.80
CA SER A 94 18.30 -0.16 -3.78
C SER A 94 17.91 -0.82 -2.46
N SER A 95 18.18 -0.19 -1.31
CA SER A 95 17.78 -0.71 0.00
C SER A 95 16.28 -1.06 0.06
N ALA A 96 15.44 -0.36 -0.71
CA ALA A 96 14.02 -0.65 -0.83
C ALA A 96 13.71 -1.94 -1.60
N GLU A 97 14.51 -2.32 -2.61
CA GLU A 97 14.34 -3.56 -3.38
C GLU A 97 14.73 -4.77 -2.53
N HIS A 98 15.88 -4.72 -1.86
CA HIS A 98 16.27 -5.75 -0.88
C HIS A 98 15.25 -5.90 0.26
N LEU A 99 14.76 -4.78 0.80
CA LEU A 99 13.71 -4.78 1.81
C LEU A 99 12.41 -5.43 1.30
N PHE A 100 11.99 -5.08 0.08
CA PHE A 100 10.78 -5.62 -0.51
C PHE A 100 10.86 -7.14 -0.67
N GLU A 101 11.98 -7.67 -1.17
CA GLU A 101 12.22 -9.10 -1.32
C GLU A 101 12.20 -9.84 0.03
N ARG A 102 12.87 -9.30 1.05
CA ARG A 102 12.97 -9.92 2.38
C ARG A 102 11.70 -9.82 3.22
N SER A 103 10.81 -8.87 2.89
CA SER A 103 9.63 -8.57 3.71
C SER A 103 8.48 -9.58 3.59
N ALA A 104 8.40 -10.34 2.49
CA ALA A 104 7.25 -11.16 2.17
C ALA A 104 6.92 -12.18 3.28
N ASP A 105 7.87 -13.04 3.63
CA ASP A 105 7.68 -14.09 4.64
C ASP A 105 7.49 -13.54 6.06
N VAL A 106 8.07 -12.37 6.35
CA VAL A 106 7.94 -11.71 7.65
C VAL A 106 6.52 -11.18 7.84
N LEU A 107 5.99 -10.47 6.83
CA LEU A 107 4.63 -9.93 6.87
C LEU A 107 3.59 -11.04 6.86
N GLN A 108 3.83 -12.11 6.10
CA GLN A 108 2.91 -13.26 6.09
C GLN A 108 2.80 -13.91 7.46
N ARG A 109 3.94 -14.24 8.10
CA ARG A 109 3.94 -14.76 9.49
C ARG A 109 3.31 -13.76 10.47
N LEU A 110 3.59 -12.47 10.33
CA LEU A 110 3.00 -11.46 11.21
C LEU A 110 1.49 -11.40 11.08
N THR A 111 0.95 -11.49 9.87
CA THR A 111 -0.50 -11.53 9.64
C THR A 111 -1.12 -12.82 10.19
N GLU A 112 -0.47 -13.97 10.01
CA GLU A 112 -0.94 -15.26 10.54
C GLU A 112 -0.97 -15.27 12.07
N LEU A 113 0.06 -14.71 12.72
CA LEU A 113 0.16 -14.69 14.19
C LEU A 113 -0.73 -13.62 14.84
N SER A 114 -0.84 -12.45 14.20
CA SER A 114 -1.66 -11.35 14.74
C SER A 114 -3.14 -11.48 14.41
N GLY A 115 -3.47 -12.21 13.35
CA GLY A 115 -4.82 -12.28 12.79
C GLY A 115 -5.26 -10.99 12.08
N GLU A 116 -4.37 -10.00 11.94
CA GLU A 116 -4.66 -8.67 11.39
C GLU A 116 -3.81 -8.38 10.14
N SER A 117 -4.30 -7.48 9.29
CA SER A 117 -3.59 -7.09 8.07
C SER A 117 -2.28 -6.40 8.43
N SER A 118 -1.20 -6.77 7.73
CA SER A 118 0.14 -6.22 7.95
C SER A 118 0.62 -5.41 6.76
N TYR A 119 1.46 -4.42 7.05
CA TYR A 119 1.92 -3.41 6.10
C TYR A 119 3.40 -3.12 6.31
N LEU A 120 4.09 -2.88 5.20
CA LEU A 120 5.43 -2.32 5.18
C LEU A 120 5.40 -0.97 4.46
N ALA A 121 5.93 0.06 5.10
CA ALA A 121 6.03 1.39 4.54
C ALA A 121 7.47 1.92 4.58
N VAL A 122 7.87 2.66 3.56
CA VAL A 122 9.13 3.40 3.49
C VAL A 122 8.87 4.90 3.43
N ARG A 123 9.90 5.70 3.69
CA ARG A 123 9.80 7.15 3.57
C ARG A 123 9.63 7.55 2.09
N GLY A 124 8.63 8.37 1.82
CA GLY A 124 8.41 9.01 0.52
C GLY A 124 9.05 10.40 0.46
N PRO A 125 8.88 11.13 -0.65
CA PRO A 125 9.31 12.52 -0.75
C PRO A 125 8.52 13.44 0.21
N GLY A 126 9.21 14.40 0.82
CA GLY A 126 8.58 15.32 1.78
C GLY A 126 8.13 14.62 3.07
N ARG A 127 6.98 15.05 3.63
CA ARG A 127 6.35 14.47 4.82
C ARG A 127 5.37 13.33 4.46
N THR A 128 5.81 12.41 3.61
CA THR A 128 4.98 11.29 3.14
C THR A 128 5.67 9.94 3.34
N CYS A 129 4.89 8.87 3.39
CA CYS A 129 5.35 7.49 3.35
C CYS A 129 4.72 6.77 2.15
N ILE A 130 5.39 5.71 1.68
CA ILE A 130 4.92 4.86 0.60
C ILE A 130 4.78 3.45 1.16
N TYR A 131 3.59 2.86 1.03
CA TYR A 131 3.35 1.48 1.43
C TYR A 131 3.90 0.56 0.34
N LEU A 132 4.96 -0.19 0.65
CA LEU A 132 5.59 -1.09 -0.32
C LEU A 132 4.85 -2.41 -0.45
N ARG A 133 4.32 -2.94 0.67
CA ARG A 133 3.67 -4.23 0.70
C ARG A 133 2.53 -4.25 1.71
N GLU A 134 1.51 -5.01 1.38
CA GLU A 134 0.36 -5.33 2.21
C GLU A 134 0.17 -6.86 2.20
N VAL A 135 -0.09 -7.45 3.36
CA VAL A 135 -0.60 -8.81 3.48
C VAL A 135 -1.92 -8.75 4.24
N GLN A 136 -2.99 -9.19 3.59
CA GLN A 136 -4.34 -9.11 4.12
C GLN A 136 -4.65 -10.28 5.03
N SER A 137 -5.30 -10.01 6.17
CA SER A 137 -5.87 -11.06 7.01
C SER A 137 -7.15 -11.64 6.41
N ASP A 138 -7.46 -12.90 6.69
CA ASP A 138 -8.71 -13.58 6.29
C ASP A 138 -9.94 -13.17 7.13
N GLN A 139 -9.82 -12.22 8.05
CA GLN A 139 -10.94 -11.81 8.91
C GLN A 139 -12.09 -11.18 8.09
N PRO A 140 -13.36 -11.55 8.38
CA PRO A 140 -14.53 -11.04 7.68
C PRO A 140 -14.81 -9.56 7.98
N ILE A 141 -14.49 -9.11 9.20
CA ILE A 141 -14.47 -7.70 9.58
C ILE A 141 -13.00 -7.31 9.73
N ARG A 142 -12.44 -6.87 8.61
CA ARG A 142 -11.12 -6.26 8.49
C ARG A 142 -11.28 -4.83 8.03
N HIS A 143 -10.23 -4.04 8.14
CA HIS A 143 -10.26 -2.65 7.72
C HIS A 143 -10.42 -2.54 6.19
N VAL A 144 -11.67 -2.46 5.71
CA VAL A 144 -12.03 -2.57 4.27
C VAL A 144 -11.49 -1.41 3.43
N GLY A 145 -11.16 -0.27 4.06
CA GLY A 145 -10.60 0.91 3.40
C GLY A 145 -9.10 0.84 3.07
N PHE A 146 -8.39 -0.21 3.51
CA PHE A 146 -6.93 -0.35 3.31
C PHE A 146 -6.51 -1.39 2.27
N SER A 147 -7.46 -2.01 1.56
CA SER A 147 -7.12 -2.94 0.48
C SER A 147 -6.50 -2.20 -0.72
N GLY A 148 -5.33 -2.65 -1.17
CA GLY A 148 -4.66 -2.11 -2.36
C GLY A 148 -3.81 -0.89 -2.06
N TRP A 149 -3.15 -0.88 -0.90
CA TRP A 149 -2.25 0.20 -0.50
C TRP A 149 -0.81 0.01 -0.94
N ALA A 150 -0.41 -1.18 -1.40
CA ALA A 150 0.88 -1.36 -2.06
C ALA A 150 1.03 -0.33 -3.20
N GLY A 151 2.14 0.43 -3.19
CA GLY A 151 2.42 1.53 -4.10
C GLY A 151 1.78 2.89 -3.74
N ARG A 152 0.88 2.96 -2.76
CA ARG A 152 0.23 4.22 -2.36
C ARG A 152 1.10 5.09 -1.49
N THR A 153 0.99 6.40 -1.69
CA THR A 153 1.62 7.43 -0.85
C THR A 153 0.61 7.97 0.16
N ALA A 154 1.02 8.11 1.42
CA ALA A 154 0.20 8.65 2.49
C ALA A 154 0.95 9.72 3.31
N PRO A 155 0.25 10.66 3.95
CA PRO A 155 0.87 11.63 4.87
C PRO A 155 1.49 10.95 6.09
N MET A 156 2.63 11.48 6.56
CA MET A 156 3.25 11.04 7.81
C MET A 156 2.65 11.73 9.05
N ASP A 157 2.19 12.96 8.91
CA ASP A 157 1.75 13.74 10.06
C ASP A 157 0.50 13.11 10.68
N GLY A 158 0.59 12.80 11.98
CA GLY A 158 -0.48 12.12 12.72
C GLY A 158 -0.59 10.61 12.50
N SER A 159 0.21 9.98 11.63
CA SER A 159 0.18 8.53 11.43
C SER A 159 1.18 7.77 12.32
N ALA A 160 0.88 6.49 12.62
CA ALA A 160 1.78 5.61 13.37
C ALA A 160 3.11 5.40 12.63
N VAL A 161 3.04 5.19 11.32
CA VAL A 161 4.20 5.09 10.43
C VAL A 161 5.04 6.38 10.51
N GLY A 162 4.39 7.55 10.49
CA GLY A 162 5.07 8.83 10.68
C GLY A 162 5.78 8.94 12.02
N ALA A 163 5.12 8.51 13.10
CA ALA A 163 5.70 8.49 14.44
C ALA A 163 6.96 7.63 14.55
N VAL A 164 6.95 6.45 13.90
CA VAL A 164 8.11 5.56 13.81
C VAL A 164 9.27 6.29 13.15
N PHE A 165 9.04 6.87 11.98
CA PHE A 165 10.04 7.62 11.22
C PHE A 165 10.52 8.91 11.88
N ASP A 166 9.74 9.47 12.82
CA ASP A 166 10.13 10.62 13.64
C ASP A 166 10.92 10.19 14.90
N GLY A 167 11.25 8.89 15.02
CA GLY A 167 12.03 8.36 16.14
C GLY A 167 11.26 8.30 17.46
N ARG A 168 9.92 8.34 17.41
CA ARG A 168 9.06 8.34 18.60
C ARG A 168 8.75 6.95 19.14
N THR A 169 9.35 5.90 18.57
CA THR A 169 9.20 4.53 19.07
C THR A 169 9.81 4.41 20.47
N PRO A 170 9.04 4.01 21.50
CA PRO A 170 9.56 3.79 22.85
C PRO A 170 10.55 2.62 22.92
N SER A 171 11.20 2.45 24.08
CA SER A 171 12.12 1.33 24.34
C SER A 171 11.45 -0.06 24.30
N SER A 172 10.12 -0.13 24.29
CA SER A 172 9.36 -1.36 24.04
C SER A 172 9.51 -1.87 22.61
N GLY A 173 10.00 -1.05 21.67
CA GLY A 173 10.26 -1.43 20.29
C GLY A 173 9.06 -1.26 19.35
N PHE A 174 7.89 -0.86 19.86
CA PHE A 174 6.70 -0.57 19.06
C PHE A 174 5.90 0.59 19.66
N LEU A 175 5.08 1.23 18.84
CA LEU A 175 4.11 2.25 19.24
C LEU A 175 2.71 1.90 18.75
N VAL A 176 1.72 2.56 19.33
CA VAL A 176 0.30 2.33 19.06
C VAL A 176 -0.39 3.66 18.87
N LEU A 177 -1.12 3.82 17.77
CA LEU A 177 -1.96 4.99 17.52
C LEU A 177 -3.27 4.55 16.86
N GLU A 178 -4.28 5.40 16.94
CA GLU A 178 -5.47 5.28 16.11
C GLU A 178 -5.13 5.57 14.64
N ALA A 179 -5.83 4.90 13.71
CA ALA A 179 -5.61 5.12 12.29
C ALA A 179 -6.14 6.50 11.86
N LEU A 180 -5.29 7.32 11.25
CA LEU A 180 -5.65 8.68 10.84
C LEU A 180 -6.87 8.73 9.91
N SER A 181 -7.02 7.74 9.04
CA SER A 181 -8.10 7.65 8.06
C SER A 181 -9.33 6.90 8.58
N ALA A 182 -9.29 6.35 9.78
CA ALA A 182 -10.37 5.53 10.34
C ALA A 182 -10.35 5.52 11.88
N PRO A 183 -11.23 6.30 12.54
CA PRO A 183 -11.25 6.46 13.99
C PRO A 183 -11.50 5.14 14.77
N ASP A 184 -12.07 4.14 14.12
CA ASP A 184 -12.40 2.83 14.69
C ASP A 184 -11.31 1.76 14.44
N ALA A 185 -10.16 2.17 13.90
CA ALA A 185 -9.02 1.28 13.67
C ALA A 185 -7.80 1.67 14.51
N THR A 186 -7.06 0.65 14.95
CA THR A 186 -5.82 0.78 15.71
C THR A 186 -4.66 0.32 14.83
N VAL A 187 -3.54 1.01 14.95
CA VAL A 187 -2.28 0.71 14.27
C VAL A 187 -1.21 0.43 15.31
N VAL A 188 -0.54 -0.71 15.20
CA VAL A 188 0.66 -1.04 15.96
C VAL A 188 1.84 -1.05 14.99
N ALA A 189 2.88 -0.27 15.26
CA ALA A 189 3.99 -0.06 14.33
C ALA A 189 5.36 -0.13 15.00
N ALA A 190 6.37 -0.59 14.27
CA ALA A 190 7.76 -0.70 14.72
C ALA A 190 8.78 -0.28 13.64
N PRO A 191 9.95 0.27 14.03
CA PRO A 191 11.01 0.69 13.12
C PRO A 191 11.87 -0.48 12.62
N VAL A 192 12.09 -0.51 11.32
CA VAL A 192 13.08 -1.40 10.67
C VAL A 192 14.33 -0.59 10.41
N PHE A 193 15.47 -1.12 10.82
CA PHE A 193 16.76 -0.43 10.74
C PHE A 193 17.65 -1.04 9.66
N ASP A 194 18.53 -0.23 9.10
CA ASP A 194 19.66 -0.70 8.30
C ASP A 194 20.89 -1.02 9.18
N PRO A 195 22.01 -1.49 8.60
CA PRO A 195 23.24 -1.75 9.36
C PRO A 195 23.86 -0.51 10.00
N ALA A 196 23.58 0.69 9.50
CA ALA A 196 24.07 1.96 10.07
C ALA A 196 23.24 2.40 11.30
N GLY A 197 22.07 1.80 11.51
CA GLY A 197 21.14 2.13 12.59
C GLY A 197 20.10 3.18 12.20
N ASP A 198 20.01 3.52 10.91
CA ASP A 198 18.99 4.44 10.40
C ASP A 198 17.67 3.72 10.17
N ILE A 199 16.54 4.41 10.45
CA ILE A 199 15.20 3.87 10.19
C ILE A 199 14.92 3.93 8.69
N VAL A 200 14.94 2.77 8.04
CA VAL A 200 14.70 2.63 6.59
C VAL A 200 13.27 2.25 6.26
N ALA A 201 12.54 1.65 7.19
CA ALA A 201 11.13 1.31 7.02
C ALA A 201 10.36 1.27 8.34
N SER A 202 9.03 1.19 8.21
CA SER A 202 8.10 0.89 9.29
C SER A 202 7.33 -0.38 8.93
N ILE A 203 7.30 -1.34 9.84
CA ILE A 203 6.38 -2.48 9.78
C ILE A 203 5.20 -2.20 10.71
N SER A 204 3.99 -2.59 10.32
CA SER A 204 2.80 -2.36 11.14
C SER A 204 1.70 -3.37 10.89
N ILE A 205 0.81 -3.53 11.86
CA ILE A 205 -0.50 -4.17 11.68
C ILE A 205 -1.60 -3.14 11.88
N VAL A 206 -2.72 -3.35 11.19
CA VAL A 206 -3.92 -2.52 11.29
C VAL A 206 -5.15 -3.39 11.40
N GLY A 207 -6.02 -3.06 12.34
CA GLY A 207 -7.25 -3.80 12.59
C GLY A 207 -8.24 -2.99 13.44
N PRO A 208 -9.46 -3.50 13.63
CA PRO A 208 -10.49 -2.78 14.38
C PRO A 208 -10.12 -2.59 15.85
N SER A 209 -10.32 -1.38 16.38
CA SER A 209 -9.95 -1.01 17.75
C SER A 209 -10.63 -1.87 18.83
N PHE A 210 -11.80 -2.46 18.54
CA PHE A 210 -12.45 -3.38 19.48
C PHE A 210 -11.73 -4.73 19.62
N ARG A 211 -10.97 -5.16 18.60
CA ARG A 211 -10.16 -6.40 18.63
C ARG A 211 -8.73 -6.10 19.07
N MET A 212 -8.22 -4.95 18.65
CA MET A 212 -6.88 -4.45 19.00
C MET A 212 -6.91 -3.51 20.22
N GLY A 213 -7.87 -3.69 21.13
CA GLY A 213 -7.98 -2.86 22.33
C GLY A 213 -6.74 -2.97 23.23
N SER A 214 -6.66 -2.11 24.25
CA SER A 214 -5.50 -1.98 25.15
C SER A 214 -5.02 -3.29 25.79
N GLU A 215 -5.92 -4.26 26.01
CA GLU A 215 -5.61 -5.59 26.55
C GLU A 215 -4.86 -6.47 25.54
N HIS A 216 -5.25 -6.42 24.25
CA HIS A 216 -4.62 -7.20 23.18
C HIS A 216 -3.36 -6.55 22.62
N VAL A 217 -3.22 -5.22 22.74
CA VAL A 217 -2.00 -4.49 22.35
C VAL A 217 -0.75 -5.04 23.04
N ALA A 218 -0.88 -5.48 24.30
CA ALA A 218 0.22 -6.07 25.06
C ALA A 218 0.74 -7.37 24.43
N GLU A 219 -0.11 -8.11 23.71
CA GLU A 219 0.24 -9.35 23.01
C GLU A 219 0.68 -9.07 21.57
N LEU A 220 0.01 -8.14 20.89
CA LEU A 220 0.28 -7.79 19.49
C LEU A 220 1.56 -6.97 19.30
N GLY A 221 1.85 -6.05 20.22
CA GLY A 221 3.03 -5.19 20.18
C GLY A 221 4.35 -5.96 20.05
N PRO A 222 4.62 -6.95 20.92
CA PRO A 222 5.78 -7.83 20.80
C PRO A 222 5.88 -8.56 19.46
N LEU A 223 4.75 -8.98 18.84
CA LEU A 223 4.78 -9.62 17.53
C LEU A 223 5.30 -8.66 16.45
N VAL A 224 4.82 -7.41 16.45
CA VAL A 224 5.28 -6.38 15.50
C VAL A 224 6.74 -6.02 15.74
N ALA A 225 7.16 -5.87 17.00
CA ALA A 225 8.56 -5.59 17.35
C ALA A 225 9.50 -6.72 16.91
N ASN A 226 9.11 -7.99 17.14
CA ASN A 226 9.89 -9.15 16.71
C ASN A 226 9.98 -9.24 15.19
N ALA A 227 8.87 -9.02 14.47
CA ALA A 227 8.89 -8.96 13.01
C ALA A 227 9.82 -7.84 12.48
N SER A 228 9.90 -6.72 13.20
CA SER A 228 10.83 -5.63 12.90
C SER A 228 12.29 -6.04 13.08
N ILE A 229 12.60 -6.80 14.13
CA ILE A 229 13.92 -7.35 14.41
C ILE A 229 14.33 -8.35 13.34
N ASP A 230 13.43 -9.28 12.98
CA ASP A 230 13.64 -10.27 11.91
C ASP A 230 14.00 -9.56 10.59
N LEU A 231 13.24 -8.54 10.21
CA LEU A 231 13.48 -7.81 8.97
C LEU A 231 14.75 -6.96 9.04
N THR A 232 15.04 -6.33 10.17
CA THR A 232 16.31 -5.60 10.40
C THR A 232 17.51 -6.53 10.26
N ALA A 233 17.42 -7.76 10.79
CA ALA A 233 18.49 -8.74 10.69
C ALA A 233 18.69 -9.24 9.25
N ALA A 234 17.63 -9.34 8.45
CA ALA A 234 17.68 -9.74 7.05
C ALA A 234 18.29 -8.70 6.11
N LEU A 235 18.48 -7.46 6.58
CA LEU A 235 19.12 -6.35 5.85
C LEU A 235 20.61 -6.18 6.17
N ARG A 236 21.17 -7.01 7.05
CA ARG A 236 22.58 -6.99 7.46
C ARG A 236 23.45 -7.95 6.65
#